data_AF-A0A284SB14-F1
#
_entry.id   AF-A0A284SB14-F1
#
_cell.length_a   1.000
_cell.length_b   1.000
_cell.length_c   1.000
_cell.angle_alpha   90.00
_cell.angle_beta   90.00
_cell.angle_gamma   90.00
#
_symmetry.space_group_name_H-M   'P 1'
#
loop_
_entity.id
_entity.type
_entity.pdbx_description
1 polymer ?
#
loop_
_entity_poly.entity_id
_entity_poly.type
_entity_poly.pdbx_seq_one_letter_code
_entity_poly.pdbx_strand_id
1 'polypeptide(L)'
;MPHNNIIDYDSAFGQPCLMLNEPIATLIHCEQMIFLGIGKVINLHINSESVELVPSDLLMEDTVSVTFQFMELIPTSEEDDPSSKNDWRTKTHLQPICLKVAGRFAQPINPSVSTRSARPCYLFESSILLALGDSLLGRLQPGDSKLIPSTMRTHRFPYQRSGKACFICETDHQPQHLDLGMDTICSSCVPSIPLDPARPHHFLAHIGAHILRNSVSPSTEPCRLCLAPAPLCQFFLTKGKGSQGPTKIDYSTSRGCLNLAVTFKYRIAAASTKTAPCSNVPIQCPLCPPNHPAIWKYSAKYHFMSRHPVADLNQWKHLWEISRAERTAMDKVWDERRKVPKLKGKNKQKKDDLGPLRVSEAHSSRLARRTTDVGDYNEEEATPIDAEMKSSSGDSDNTDDDEVHEEEDFMDEESDSNKDAPSSDIPFKMHNHVDSDIVTAREDVATELCTDMLDGQGPQSSSLTKVQSPEEPLASQLQSPTPPTTLLIAGVAQNDGTNDVADGLPLRRSGRVKRRVIEVEDLRQCYCGSAITEDNRSQSDTVSCSNRGCETVWFHLECLQVDYVPVGWRCNACTKKRGRY
;
A
#
# COMPACT_ATOMS: atom_id res chain seq x y z
N MET A 1 23.50 -3.66 20.07
CA MET A 1 22.09 -4.04 19.93
C MET A 1 22.00 -5.52 20.28
N PRO A 2 21.45 -5.92 21.44
CA PRO A 2 21.15 -7.32 21.66
C PRO A 2 20.18 -7.75 20.58
N HIS A 3 20.57 -8.73 19.77
CA HIS A 3 19.62 -9.44 18.94
C HIS A 3 18.66 -10.09 19.92
N ASN A 4 17.49 -9.47 20.13
CA ASN A 4 16.34 -10.15 20.71
C ASN A 4 15.99 -11.25 19.69
N ASN A 5 16.75 -12.35 19.76
CA ASN A 5 16.41 -13.61 19.16
C ASN A 5 15.14 -14.05 19.90
N ILE A 6 14.01 -13.52 19.42
CA ILE A 6 12.66 -13.93 19.83
C ILE A 6 12.44 -15.44 19.56
N ILE A 7 13.43 -16.10 18.94
CA ILE A 7 13.44 -17.50 18.63
C ILE A 7 14.88 -18.04 18.69
N ASP A 8 15.33 -18.53 19.86
CA ASP A 8 16.37 -19.57 19.90
C ASP A 8 15.64 -20.92 19.78
N TYR A 9 15.40 -21.37 18.55
CA TYR A 9 14.99 -22.75 18.32
C TYR A 9 16.24 -23.62 18.32
N ASP A 10 16.42 -24.44 19.35
CA ASP A 10 16.98 -25.78 19.17
C ASP A 10 15.89 -26.63 18.47
N SER A 11 15.65 -26.33 17.18
CA SER A 11 14.80 -27.18 16.36
C SER A 11 15.41 -28.58 16.35
N ALA A 12 14.59 -29.62 16.52
CA ALA A 12 15.04 -31.01 16.37
C ALA A 12 15.70 -31.28 15.00
N PHE A 13 15.47 -30.38 14.03
CA PHE A 13 16.03 -30.42 12.67
C PHE A 13 17.28 -29.55 12.49
N GLY A 14 17.80 -28.93 13.56
CA GLY A 14 19.06 -28.17 13.56
C GLY A 14 19.03 -26.81 12.87
N GLN A 15 17.87 -26.37 12.34
CA GLN A 15 17.68 -25.05 11.73
C GLN A 15 16.32 -24.45 12.11
N PRO A 16 16.24 -23.12 12.33
CA PRO A 16 14.97 -22.42 12.52
C PRO A 16 14.07 -22.59 11.30
N CYS A 17 12.81 -22.97 11.54
CA CYS A 17 11.82 -23.21 10.52
C CYS A 17 10.42 -22.87 11.02
N LEU A 18 9.49 -22.65 10.10
CA LEU A 18 8.07 -22.52 10.37
C LEU A 18 7.34 -23.79 9.91
N MET A 19 6.58 -24.41 10.81
CA MET A 19 5.80 -25.62 10.54
C MET A 19 4.29 -25.36 10.55
N LEU A 20 3.53 -26.29 9.97
CA LEU A 20 2.08 -26.33 10.15
C LEU A 20 1.73 -26.43 11.64
N ASN A 21 0.61 -25.82 12.03
CA ASN A 21 0.10 -25.74 13.40
C ASN A 21 0.92 -24.90 14.39
N GLU A 22 2.06 -24.33 14.00
CA GLU A 22 2.80 -23.41 14.84
C GLU A 22 2.13 -22.04 14.90
N PRO A 23 2.29 -21.31 16.02
CA PRO A 23 1.81 -19.95 16.13
C PRO A 23 2.74 -19.00 15.36
N ILE A 24 2.13 -17.98 14.73
CA ILE A 24 2.81 -16.88 14.08
C ILE A 24 2.23 -15.55 14.54
N ALA A 25 3.04 -14.52 14.45
CA ALA A 25 2.64 -13.12 14.50
C ALA A 25 2.67 -12.51 13.09
N THR A 26 1.73 -11.61 12.79
CA THR A 26 1.71 -10.85 11.54
C THR A 26 0.99 -9.52 11.73
N LEU A 27 0.98 -8.67 10.71
CA LEU A 27 0.23 -7.42 10.69
C LEU A 27 -1.12 -7.60 10.00
N ILE A 28 -2.16 -6.92 10.49
CA ILE A 28 -3.51 -6.99 9.92
C ILE A 28 -4.12 -5.59 9.90
N HIS A 29 -4.70 -5.22 8.77
CA HIS A 29 -5.51 -4.01 8.65
C HIS A 29 -6.91 -4.21 9.27
N CYS A 30 -7.30 -3.31 10.16
CA CYS A 30 -8.65 -3.21 10.69
C CYS A 30 -9.06 -1.74 10.81
N GLU A 31 -10.16 -1.37 10.15
CA GLU A 31 -10.67 0.01 10.13
C GLU A 31 -9.61 1.09 9.77
N GLN A 32 -8.74 0.81 8.78
CA GLN A 32 -7.65 1.70 8.33
C GLN A 32 -6.47 1.84 9.30
N MET A 33 -6.45 1.06 10.37
CA MET A 33 -5.30 0.96 11.28
C MET A 33 -4.66 -0.42 11.17
N ILE A 34 -3.36 -0.48 11.45
CA ILE A 34 -2.62 -1.74 11.50
C ILE A 34 -2.54 -2.22 12.93
N PHE A 35 -2.91 -3.48 13.14
CA PHE A 35 -2.79 -4.15 14.42
C PHE A 35 -1.93 -5.40 14.28
N LEU A 36 -1.30 -5.81 15.38
CA LEU A 36 -0.70 -7.13 15.50
C LEU A 36 -1.81 -8.19 15.48
N GLY A 37 -1.60 -9.23 14.69
CA GLY A 37 -2.43 -10.42 14.65
C GLY A 37 -1.63 -11.67 15.02
N ILE A 38 -2.21 -12.52 15.86
CA ILE A 38 -1.67 -13.82 16.23
C ILE A 38 -2.49 -14.90 15.53
N GLY A 39 -1.82 -15.85 14.90
CA GLY A 39 -2.44 -16.87 14.06
C GLY A 39 -1.78 -18.23 14.20
N LYS A 40 -2.51 -19.29 13.89
CA LYS A 40 -2.00 -20.65 13.80
C LYS A 40 -1.82 -21.02 12.34
N VAL A 41 -0.64 -21.46 11.93
CA VAL A 41 -0.40 -21.86 10.54
C VAL A 41 -1.28 -23.06 10.18
N ILE A 42 -2.01 -22.94 9.07
CA ILE A 42 -2.84 -24.03 8.53
C ILE A 42 -2.37 -24.52 7.17
N ASN A 43 -1.62 -23.70 6.42
CA ASN A 43 -1.06 -24.10 5.13
C ASN A 43 0.16 -23.25 4.78
N LEU A 44 1.20 -23.88 4.23
CA LEU A 44 2.43 -23.24 3.75
C LEU A 44 2.59 -23.55 2.26
N HIS A 45 2.98 -22.55 1.47
CA HIS A 45 3.31 -22.77 0.07
C HIS A 45 4.65 -22.14 -0.31
N ILE A 46 5.41 -22.85 -1.14
CA ILE A 46 6.61 -22.36 -1.84
C ILE A 46 6.36 -22.55 -3.33
N ASN A 47 6.47 -21.49 -4.15
CA ASN A 47 6.24 -21.57 -5.61
C ASN A 47 4.88 -22.18 -5.99
N SER A 48 3.84 -21.97 -5.18
CA SER A 48 2.49 -22.55 -5.31
C SER A 48 2.35 -24.04 -4.95
N GLU A 49 3.42 -24.71 -4.52
CA GLU A 49 3.35 -26.07 -3.99
C GLU A 49 3.13 -26.04 -2.48
N SER A 50 2.21 -26.87 -1.99
CA SER A 50 1.92 -27.00 -0.56
C SER A 50 3.06 -27.76 0.12
N VAL A 51 3.59 -27.21 1.21
CA VAL A 51 4.64 -27.83 2.02
C VAL A 51 4.23 -27.90 3.49
N GLU A 52 4.87 -28.76 4.27
CA GLU A 52 4.60 -28.89 5.71
C GLU A 52 5.50 -27.98 6.58
N LEU A 53 6.60 -27.50 6.00
CA LEU A 53 7.69 -26.81 6.66
C LEU A 53 8.29 -25.79 5.69
N VAL A 54 8.64 -24.60 6.19
CA VAL A 54 9.45 -23.62 5.48
C VAL A 54 10.63 -23.18 6.36
N PRO A 55 11.88 -23.42 5.95
CA PRO A 55 13.06 -22.83 6.60
C PRO A 55 12.95 -21.31 6.78
N SER A 56 13.42 -20.78 7.91
CA SER A 56 13.21 -19.36 8.26
C SER A 56 13.90 -18.39 7.29
N ASP A 57 15.00 -18.80 6.66
CA ASP A 57 15.69 -18.06 5.59
C ASP A 57 14.83 -17.93 4.33
N LEU A 58 14.10 -18.99 3.96
CA LEU A 58 13.19 -18.99 2.82
C LEU A 58 11.91 -18.17 3.07
N LEU A 59 11.51 -17.94 4.33
CA LEU A 59 10.34 -17.10 4.63
C LEU A 59 10.48 -15.69 4.03
N MET A 60 11.69 -15.17 3.89
CA MET A 60 11.93 -13.83 3.35
C MET A 60 11.71 -13.73 1.83
N GLU A 61 11.59 -14.86 1.13
CA GLU A 61 11.36 -14.88 -0.32
C GLU A 61 9.91 -14.54 -0.69
N ASP A 62 9.74 -13.84 -1.81
CA ASP A 62 8.42 -13.50 -2.37
C ASP A 62 7.65 -14.72 -2.90
N THR A 63 8.33 -15.86 -3.04
CA THR A 63 7.78 -17.14 -3.50
C THR A 63 6.98 -17.86 -2.41
N VAL A 64 7.19 -17.47 -1.14
CA VAL A 64 6.58 -18.10 0.02
C VAL A 64 5.29 -17.41 0.41
N SER A 65 4.26 -18.21 0.70
CA SER A 65 3.02 -17.70 1.29
C SER A 65 2.53 -18.57 2.43
N VAL A 66 2.04 -17.92 3.48
CA VAL A 66 1.58 -18.55 4.71
C VAL A 66 0.10 -18.28 4.85
N THR A 67 -0.68 -19.36 4.98
CA THR A 67 -2.10 -19.28 5.34
C THR A 67 -2.23 -19.67 6.81
N PHE A 68 -2.92 -18.83 7.58
CA PHE A 68 -3.08 -19.02 9.00
C PHE A 68 -4.53 -18.80 9.42
N GLN A 69 -4.90 -19.45 10.51
CA GLN A 69 -6.18 -19.26 11.18
C GLN A 69 -6.00 -18.29 12.35
N PHE A 70 -6.86 -17.29 12.42
CA PHE A 70 -6.75 -16.22 13.40
C PHE A 70 -7.06 -16.71 14.82
N MET A 71 -6.22 -16.35 15.79
CA MET A 71 -6.39 -16.68 17.21
C MET A 71 -6.90 -15.46 17.99
N GLU A 72 -7.86 -15.68 18.88
CA GLU A 72 -8.39 -14.66 19.81
C GLU A 72 -7.47 -14.56 21.03
N LEU A 73 -6.96 -13.35 21.31
CA LEU A 73 -6.27 -13.05 22.55
C LEU A 73 -7.23 -12.44 23.57
N ILE A 74 -7.15 -12.92 24.80
CA ILE A 74 -7.89 -12.41 25.96
C ILE A 74 -6.93 -12.22 27.14
N PRO A 75 -7.26 -11.34 28.12
CA PRO A 75 -6.47 -11.22 29.33
C PRO A 75 -6.32 -12.55 30.07
N THR A 76 -5.12 -12.81 30.58
CA THR A 76 -4.83 -14.00 31.39
C THR A 76 -5.44 -13.85 32.79
N SER A 77 -5.92 -14.95 33.37
CA SER A 77 -6.33 -15.00 34.78
C SER A 77 -5.22 -15.63 35.65
N GLU A 78 -5.26 -15.43 36.97
CA GLU A 78 -4.33 -16.07 37.91
C GLU A 78 -4.41 -17.61 37.86
N GLU A 79 -5.56 -18.17 37.45
CA GLU A 79 -5.73 -19.61 37.24
C GLU A 79 -4.93 -20.10 36.02
N ASP A 80 -4.89 -19.30 34.95
CA ASP A 80 -4.19 -19.65 33.71
C ASP A 80 -2.66 -19.53 33.87
N ASP A 81 -2.20 -18.48 34.56
CA ASP A 81 -0.79 -18.19 34.86
C ASP A 81 -0.59 -17.66 36.29
N PRO A 82 -0.27 -18.53 37.27
CA PRO A 82 -0.06 -18.11 38.64
C PRO A 82 1.23 -17.29 38.84
N SER A 83 2.14 -17.27 37.85
CA SER A 83 3.31 -16.38 37.90
C SER A 83 2.94 -14.91 37.67
N SER A 84 1.76 -14.64 37.12
CA SER A 84 1.31 -13.30 36.68
C SER A 84 2.28 -12.62 35.72
N LYS A 85 3.16 -13.39 35.07
CA LYS A 85 4.15 -12.88 34.12
C LYS A 85 3.48 -12.57 32.78
N ASN A 86 2.57 -13.43 32.35
CA ASN A 86 1.88 -13.32 31.08
C ASN A 86 0.49 -12.71 31.28
N ASP A 87 0.24 -11.55 30.68
CA ASP A 87 -1.03 -10.83 30.81
C ASP A 87 -2.00 -11.11 29.65
N TRP A 88 -1.59 -11.90 28.65
CA TRP A 88 -2.45 -12.37 27.57
C TRP A 88 -2.38 -13.87 27.34
N ARG A 89 -3.50 -14.45 26.93
CA ARG A 89 -3.57 -15.83 26.48
C ARG A 89 -4.43 -16.01 25.25
N THR A 90 -4.19 -17.09 24.50
CA THR A 90 -5.12 -17.49 23.45
C THR A 90 -6.36 -18.15 24.02
N LYS A 91 -7.50 -17.88 23.39
CA LYS A 91 -8.71 -18.67 23.57
C LYS A 91 -8.65 -19.87 22.64
N THR A 92 -8.98 -21.06 23.14
CA THR A 92 -8.85 -22.30 22.37
C THR A 92 -9.80 -22.39 21.16
N HIS A 93 -10.82 -21.54 21.11
CA HIS A 93 -11.73 -21.48 19.98
C HIS A 93 -11.08 -20.64 18.87
N LEU A 94 -10.51 -21.31 17.88
CA LEU A 94 -9.99 -20.66 16.67
C LEU A 94 -11.12 -19.91 15.95
N GLN A 95 -10.81 -18.76 15.39
CA GLN A 95 -11.81 -18.03 14.61
C GLN A 95 -11.98 -18.67 13.23
N PRO A 96 -13.17 -18.56 12.62
CA PRO A 96 -13.36 -19.01 11.24
C PRO A 96 -12.57 -18.16 10.22
N ILE A 97 -11.92 -17.08 10.67
CA ILE A 97 -11.16 -16.18 9.82
C ILE A 97 -9.81 -16.83 9.48
N CYS A 98 -9.67 -17.20 8.21
CA CYS A 98 -8.41 -17.63 7.63
C CYS A 98 -7.86 -16.50 6.75
N LEU A 99 -6.60 -16.13 6.97
CA LEU A 99 -5.92 -15.09 6.21
C LEU A 99 -4.68 -15.67 5.54
N LYS A 100 -4.26 -15.03 4.45
CA LYS A 100 -3.05 -15.38 3.70
C LYS A 100 -2.12 -14.18 3.66
N VAL A 101 -0.84 -14.41 3.95
CA VAL A 101 0.24 -13.42 3.92
C VAL A 101 1.42 -13.95 3.11
N ALA A 102 2.28 -13.05 2.62
CA ALA A 102 3.61 -13.44 2.14
C ALA A 102 4.45 -13.94 3.32
N GLY A 103 5.39 -14.86 3.07
CA GLY A 103 6.26 -15.44 4.09
C GLY A 103 6.96 -14.39 4.94
N ARG A 104 7.45 -13.31 4.30
CA ARG A 104 8.19 -12.23 4.97
C ARG A 104 7.39 -11.44 6.00
N PHE A 105 6.05 -11.54 5.96
CA PHE A 105 5.15 -10.91 6.94
C PHE A 105 4.70 -11.87 8.05
N ALA A 106 5.08 -13.15 7.99
CA ALA A 106 4.83 -14.13 9.04
C ALA A 106 6.08 -14.24 9.92
N GLN A 107 5.95 -13.85 11.18
CA GLN A 107 6.98 -14.06 12.19
C GLN A 107 6.63 -15.33 12.97
N PRO A 108 7.41 -16.42 12.87
CA PRO A 108 7.24 -17.56 13.77
C PRO A 108 7.43 -17.08 15.22
N ILE A 109 6.67 -17.65 16.15
CA ILE A 109 6.78 -17.30 17.58
C ILE A 109 6.72 -18.58 18.41
N ASN A 110 7.41 -18.58 19.55
CA ASN A 110 7.41 -19.71 20.48
C ASN A 110 6.88 -19.28 21.86
N PRO A 111 5.56 -19.08 22.01
CA PRO A 111 4.97 -18.65 23.27
C PRO A 111 5.03 -19.75 24.33
N SER A 112 4.95 -19.32 25.60
CA SER A 112 4.76 -20.27 26.71
C SER A 112 3.40 -20.96 26.58
N VAL A 113 3.30 -22.23 26.98
CA VAL A 113 2.07 -23.01 26.89
C VAL A 113 1.56 -23.32 28.31
N SER A 114 0.31 -22.95 28.61
CA SER A 114 -0.37 -23.38 29.82
C SER A 114 -1.22 -24.63 29.55
N THR A 115 -1.01 -25.66 30.35
CA THR A 115 -1.77 -26.92 30.31
C THR A 115 -2.71 -27.07 31.52
N ARG A 116 -2.88 -26.00 32.31
CA ARG A 116 -3.70 -26.04 33.54
C ARG A 116 -5.20 -26.16 33.26
N SER A 117 -5.65 -25.62 32.12
CA SER A 117 -7.03 -25.79 31.68
C SER A 117 -7.19 -27.08 30.87
N ALA A 118 -8.42 -27.55 30.69
CA ALA A 118 -8.72 -28.76 29.92
C ALA A 118 -8.20 -28.70 28.46
N ARG A 119 -7.89 -27.51 27.94
CA ARG A 119 -7.30 -27.34 26.62
C ARG A 119 -6.07 -26.44 26.70
N PRO A 120 -4.91 -26.86 26.17
CA PRO A 120 -3.72 -26.02 26.18
C PRO A 120 -3.97 -24.65 25.53
N CYS A 121 -3.39 -23.60 26.12
CA CYS A 121 -3.41 -22.25 25.56
C CYS A 121 -2.01 -21.64 25.55
N TYR A 122 -1.80 -20.71 24.63
CA TYR A 122 -0.55 -19.95 24.52
C TYR A 122 -0.64 -18.73 25.44
N LEU A 123 0.45 -18.43 26.14
CA LEU A 123 0.60 -17.30 27.03
C LEU A 123 1.59 -16.29 26.43
N PHE A 124 1.31 -15.00 26.63
CA PHE A 124 2.08 -13.90 26.10
C PHE A 124 2.20 -12.76 27.11
N GLU A 125 3.35 -12.09 27.07
CA GLU A 125 3.57 -10.81 27.73
C GLU A 125 3.25 -9.66 26.77
N SER A 126 2.60 -8.61 27.25
CA SER A 126 2.33 -7.39 26.46
C SER A 126 3.60 -6.81 25.87
N SER A 127 4.70 -6.76 26.63
CA SER A 127 6.00 -6.27 26.19
C SER A 127 6.49 -7.00 24.93
N ILE A 128 6.39 -8.33 24.91
CA ILE A 128 6.79 -9.18 23.78
C ILE A 128 5.87 -8.92 22.57
N LEU A 129 4.56 -8.84 22.79
CA LEU A 129 3.61 -8.55 21.71
C LEU A 129 3.86 -7.17 21.08
N LEU A 130 4.15 -6.15 21.91
CA LEU A 130 4.48 -4.82 21.40
C LEU A 130 5.79 -4.81 20.61
N ALA A 131 6.82 -5.51 21.09
CA ALA A 131 8.09 -5.68 20.38
C ALA A 131 7.92 -6.42 19.04
N LEU A 132 7.07 -7.46 19.00
CA LEU A 132 6.71 -8.17 17.77
C LEU A 132 6.03 -7.24 16.76
N GLY A 133 5.06 -6.45 17.22
CA GLY A 133 4.36 -5.46 16.40
C GLY A 133 5.30 -4.43 15.79
N ASP A 134 6.21 -3.88 16.60
CA ASP A 134 7.20 -2.91 16.15
C ASP A 134 8.21 -3.51 15.16
N SER A 135 8.74 -4.70 15.46
CA SER A 135 9.66 -5.42 14.58
C SER A 135 9.03 -5.77 13.22
N LEU A 136 7.79 -6.26 13.21
CA LEU A 136 7.03 -6.52 11.99
C LEU A 136 6.80 -5.22 11.19
N LEU A 137 6.43 -4.14 11.87
CA LEU A 137 6.19 -2.84 11.25
C LEU A 137 7.47 -2.27 10.62
N GLY A 138 8.61 -2.38 11.31
CA GLY A 138 9.92 -1.94 10.84
C GLY A 138 10.44 -2.70 9.61
N ARG A 139 9.92 -3.90 9.34
CA ARG A 139 10.28 -4.69 8.14
C ARG A 139 9.50 -4.30 6.89
N LEU A 140 8.41 -3.55 7.01
CA LEU A 140 7.60 -3.16 5.86
C LEU A 140 8.40 -2.26 4.92
N GLN A 141 8.45 -2.65 3.65
CA GLN A 141 8.97 -1.83 2.57
C GLN A 141 7.88 -0.91 2.00
N PRO A 142 8.23 0.20 1.34
CA PRO A 142 7.27 0.98 0.58
C PRO A 142 6.50 0.10 -0.42
N GLY A 143 5.16 0.11 -0.37
CA GLY A 143 4.32 -0.78 -1.17
C GLY A 143 3.77 -2.01 -0.44
N ASP A 144 4.41 -2.45 0.65
CA ASP A 144 4.03 -3.68 1.35
C ASP A 144 2.68 -3.59 2.06
N SER A 145 2.26 -2.38 2.41
CA SER A 145 1.00 -2.11 3.08
C SER A 145 -0.22 -2.68 2.36
N LYS A 146 -0.16 -2.80 1.02
CA LYS A 146 -1.22 -3.40 0.19
C LYS A 146 -1.24 -4.92 0.25
N LEU A 147 -0.15 -5.53 0.69
CA LEU A 147 -0.01 -6.97 0.87
C LEU A 147 -0.43 -7.43 2.27
N ILE A 148 -0.57 -6.49 3.20
CA ILE A 148 -1.08 -6.76 4.55
C ILE A 148 -2.57 -7.13 4.46
N PRO A 149 -2.98 -8.28 4.99
CA PRO A 149 -4.37 -8.72 4.92
C PRO A 149 -5.26 -7.76 5.70
N SER A 150 -6.47 -7.52 5.17
CA SER A 150 -7.48 -6.71 5.83
C SER A 150 -8.59 -7.59 6.40
N THR A 151 -9.07 -7.24 7.58
CA THR A 151 -10.25 -7.86 8.20
C THR A 151 -11.22 -6.80 8.71
N MET A 152 -12.49 -7.17 8.83
CA MET A 152 -13.48 -6.31 9.46
C MET A 152 -13.33 -6.33 10.97
N ARG A 153 -13.69 -5.22 11.63
CA ARG A 153 -13.80 -5.21 13.08
C ARG A 153 -14.86 -6.20 13.52
N THR A 154 -14.54 -6.96 14.56
CA THR A 154 -15.45 -7.88 15.23
C THR A 154 -15.38 -7.63 16.74
N HIS A 155 -16.20 -8.31 17.52
CA HIS A 155 -16.08 -8.32 18.97
C HIS A 155 -14.78 -8.99 19.47
N ARG A 156 -14.07 -9.70 18.58
CA ARG A 156 -12.84 -10.44 18.91
C ARG A 156 -11.57 -9.85 18.31
N PHE A 157 -11.71 -8.90 17.37
CA PHE A 157 -10.58 -8.23 16.73
C PHE A 157 -10.94 -6.78 16.32
N PRO A 158 -10.09 -5.76 16.58
CA PRO A 158 -8.80 -5.83 17.28
C PRO A 158 -8.91 -6.42 18.68
N TYR A 159 -7.82 -6.97 19.22
CA TYR A 159 -7.81 -7.49 20.59
C TYR A 159 -8.18 -6.37 21.56
N GLN A 160 -8.93 -6.66 22.63
CA GLN A 160 -9.43 -5.62 23.53
C GLN A 160 -9.10 -5.90 24.98
N ARG A 161 -8.77 -4.84 25.72
CA ARG A 161 -8.67 -4.82 27.18
C ARG A 161 -9.45 -3.62 27.69
N SER A 162 -10.40 -3.86 28.59
CA SER A 162 -11.28 -2.80 29.13
C SER A 162 -12.00 -1.99 28.04
N GLY A 163 -12.45 -2.66 26.97
CA GLY A 163 -13.17 -2.04 25.84
C GLY A 163 -12.29 -1.19 24.91
N LYS A 164 -10.97 -1.20 25.08
CA LYS A 164 -10.02 -0.49 24.22
C LYS A 164 -9.22 -1.47 23.36
N ALA A 165 -9.05 -1.16 22.09
CA ALA A 165 -8.25 -1.92 21.14
C ALA A 165 -6.78 -1.90 21.52
N CYS A 166 -6.15 -3.06 21.54
CA CYS A 166 -4.77 -3.29 21.94
C CYS A 166 -3.92 -3.69 20.74
N PHE A 167 -2.60 -3.52 20.89
CA PHE A 167 -1.57 -3.92 19.92
C PHE A 167 -1.70 -3.21 18.58
N ILE A 168 -1.97 -1.91 18.62
CA ILE A 168 -1.86 -1.07 17.43
C ILE A 168 -0.38 -0.93 17.06
N CYS A 169 -0.08 -1.04 15.77
CA CYS A 169 1.26 -0.87 15.22
C CYS A 169 1.35 0.50 14.55
N GLU A 170 2.06 1.44 15.19
CA GLU A 170 2.21 2.83 14.75
C GLU A 170 3.69 3.21 14.64
N THR A 171 3.99 4.15 13.74
CA THR A 171 5.30 4.83 13.70
C THR A 171 5.21 6.17 14.42
N ASP A 172 6.33 6.65 14.98
CA ASP A 172 6.38 7.93 15.73
C ASP A 172 6.07 9.16 14.85
N HIS A 173 6.25 9.02 13.54
CA HIS A 173 6.10 10.12 12.57
C HIS A 173 4.77 10.10 11.83
N GLN A 174 3.90 9.12 12.07
CA GLN A 174 2.59 9.06 11.41
C GLN A 174 1.46 9.37 12.41
N PRO A 175 0.60 10.37 12.13
CA PRO A 175 -0.68 10.46 12.81
C PRO A 175 -1.46 9.15 12.65
N GLN A 176 -2.22 8.78 13.69
CA GLN A 176 -2.93 7.50 13.92
C GLN A 176 -3.90 7.07 12.79
N HIS A 177 -4.01 7.86 11.73
CA HIS A 177 -5.00 7.72 10.67
C HIS A 177 -4.41 7.71 9.25
N LEU A 178 -3.08 7.77 9.10
CA LEU A 178 -2.45 7.60 7.79
C LEU A 178 -2.32 6.11 7.50
N ASP A 179 -3.33 5.65 6.75
CA ASP A 179 -3.35 4.39 6.03
C ASP A 179 -1.97 4.14 5.41
N LEU A 180 -1.19 3.23 6.01
CA LEU A 180 0.09 2.79 5.46
C LEU A 180 -0.08 2.29 4.01
N GLY A 181 -1.32 1.96 3.59
CA GLY A 181 -1.75 1.68 2.21
C GLY A 181 -1.61 2.84 1.21
N MET A 182 -1.50 4.07 1.70
CA MET A 182 -1.30 5.28 0.89
C MET A 182 0.20 5.57 0.78
N ASP A 183 0.97 4.71 0.10
CA ASP A 183 2.41 4.92 -0.19
C ASP A 183 2.68 6.26 -0.90
N THR A 184 1.64 6.91 -1.40
CA THR A 184 1.73 8.17 -2.11
C THR A 184 1.13 9.30 -1.30
N ILE A 185 1.92 9.88 -0.40
CA ILE A 185 1.59 11.18 0.22
C ILE A 185 2.16 12.32 -0.63
N CYS A 186 1.49 13.47 -0.64
CA CYS A 186 2.06 14.70 -1.17
C CYS A 186 2.93 15.38 -0.11
N SER A 187 4.26 15.30 -0.27
CA SER A 187 5.24 15.94 0.61
C SER A 187 5.25 17.47 0.50
N SER A 188 4.74 18.03 -0.59
CA SER A 188 4.62 19.49 -0.77
C SER A 188 3.44 20.11 -0.01
N CYS A 189 2.55 19.29 0.56
CA CYS A 189 1.47 19.77 1.41
C CYS A 189 1.85 19.71 2.89
N VAL A 190 1.42 20.71 3.65
CA VAL A 190 1.54 20.76 5.12
C VAL A 190 0.13 20.97 5.71
N PRO A 191 -0.41 20.01 6.50
CA PRO A 191 0.13 18.65 6.68
C PRO A 191 0.12 17.86 5.36
N SER A 192 0.91 16.79 5.27
CA SER A 192 0.96 15.93 4.07
C SER A 192 -0.42 15.36 3.75
N ILE A 193 -0.76 15.36 2.47
CA ILE A 193 -2.08 14.90 2.00
C ILE A 193 -1.92 13.52 1.37
N PRO A 194 -2.68 12.49 1.81
CA PRO A 194 -2.67 11.19 1.17
C PRO A 194 -3.27 11.29 -0.23
N LEU A 195 -2.59 10.70 -1.20
CA LEU A 195 -3.06 10.57 -2.58
C LEU A 195 -3.42 9.11 -2.83
N ASP A 196 -4.53 8.89 -3.51
CA ASP A 196 -5.02 7.57 -3.86
C ASP A 196 -4.57 7.19 -5.29
N PRO A 197 -3.66 6.22 -5.46
CA PRO A 197 -3.23 5.72 -6.78
C PRO A 197 -4.38 5.16 -7.62
N ALA A 198 -5.45 4.65 -6.99
CA ALA A 198 -6.63 4.14 -7.70
C ALA A 198 -7.47 5.26 -8.32
N ARG A 199 -7.24 6.52 -7.91
CA ARG A 199 -7.88 7.72 -8.45
C ARG A 199 -6.85 8.64 -9.12
N PRO A 200 -6.23 8.19 -10.22
CA PRO A 200 -5.09 8.90 -10.80
C PRO A 200 -5.45 10.30 -11.33
N HIS A 201 -6.71 10.58 -11.68
CA HIS A 201 -7.14 11.93 -12.06
C HIS A 201 -7.17 12.91 -10.88
N HIS A 202 -7.52 12.43 -9.69
CA HIS A 202 -7.44 13.24 -8.46
C HIS A 202 -5.98 13.48 -8.08
N PHE A 203 -5.15 12.45 -8.26
CA PHE A 203 -3.71 12.53 -8.11
C PHE A 203 -3.11 13.64 -9.01
N LEU A 204 -3.37 13.58 -10.31
CA LEU A 204 -2.90 14.57 -11.29
C LEU A 204 -3.43 15.97 -10.99
N ALA A 205 -4.68 16.10 -10.54
CA ALA A 205 -5.25 17.39 -10.17
C ALA A 205 -4.57 17.98 -8.93
N HIS A 206 -4.33 17.17 -7.90
CA HIS A 206 -3.65 17.63 -6.70
C HIS A 206 -2.23 18.13 -7.01
N ILE A 207 -1.43 17.31 -7.70
CA ILE A 207 -0.06 17.70 -8.07
C ILE A 207 -0.07 18.87 -9.06
N GLY A 208 -0.99 18.87 -10.03
CA GLY A 208 -1.21 19.98 -10.96
C GLY A 208 -1.44 21.33 -10.27
N ALA A 209 -2.20 21.32 -9.17
CA ALA A 209 -2.54 22.54 -8.42
C ALA A 209 -1.30 23.19 -7.78
N HIS A 210 -0.35 22.38 -7.28
CA HIS A 210 0.92 22.88 -6.72
C HIS A 210 1.69 23.78 -7.71
N ILE A 211 1.64 23.45 -8.99
CA ILE A 211 2.42 24.12 -10.04
C ILE A 211 1.76 25.39 -10.46
N LEU A 212 0.43 25.34 -10.65
CA LEU A 212 -0.33 26.53 -11.02
C LEU A 212 -0.30 27.58 -9.92
N ARG A 213 -0.13 27.17 -8.67
CA ARG A 213 0.04 28.06 -7.52
C ARG A 213 1.51 28.36 -7.18
N ASN A 214 2.44 28.06 -8.09
CA ASN A 214 3.88 28.35 -7.97
C ASN A 214 4.52 27.86 -6.65
N SER A 215 3.98 26.82 -6.03
CA SER A 215 4.64 26.20 -4.87
C SER A 215 5.88 25.40 -5.27
N VAL A 216 6.03 25.11 -6.56
CA VAL A 216 7.23 24.54 -7.19
C VAL A 216 7.52 25.33 -8.45
N SER A 217 8.79 25.71 -8.67
CA SER A 217 9.18 26.44 -9.87
C SER A 217 8.90 25.63 -11.14
N PRO A 218 8.13 26.15 -12.11
CA PRO A 218 7.94 25.47 -13.39
C PRO A 218 9.22 25.32 -14.22
N SER A 219 10.25 26.15 -13.96
CA SER A 219 11.52 26.13 -14.70
C SER A 219 12.34 24.87 -14.48
N THR A 220 12.13 24.16 -13.37
CA THR A 220 12.80 22.88 -13.09
C THR A 220 12.12 21.70 -13.77
N GLU A 221 11.13 21.96 -14.63
CA GLU A 221 10.28 20.99 -15.31
C GLU A 221 9.81 19.84 -14.38
N PRO A 222 9.19 20.13 -13.21
CA PRO A 222 8.98 19.10 -12.21
C PRO A 222 8.03 18.00 -12.69
N CYS A 223 8.35 16.76 -12.32
CA CYS A 223 7.56 15.57 -12.50
C CYS A 223 6.16 15.74 -11.90
N ARG A 224 5.10 15.43 -12.64
CA ARG A 224 3.73 15.72 -12.18
C ARG A 224 3.05 14.57 -11.45
N LEU A 225 3.84 13.56 -11.09
CA LEU A 225 3.45 12.51 -10.18
C LEU A 225 4.20 12.59 -8.84
N CYS A 226 5.44 13.08 -8.79
CA CYS A 226 6.19 13.18 -7.52
C CYS A 226 6.86 14.55 -7.27
N LEU A 227 6.67 15.54 -8.14
CA LEU A 227 7.28 16.88 -8.08
C LEU A 227 8.82 16.93 -8.15
N ALA A 228 9.51 15.80 -8.31
CA ALA A 228 10.95 15.77 -8.54
C ALA A 228 11.32 16.54 -9.83
N PRO A 229 12.37 17.38 -9.82
CA PRO A 229 12.78 18.16 -10.99
C PRO A 229 13.33 17.28 -12.11
N ALA A 230 13.27 17.75 -13.36
CA ALA A 230 14.04 17.14 -14.43
C ALA A 230 15.55 17.38 -14.20
N PRO A 231 16.44 16.41 -14.50
CA PRO A 231 16.19 15.14 -15.19
C PRO A 231 15.90 13.95 -14.26
N LEU A 232 15.65 14.15 -12.96
CA LEU A 232 15.52 13.05 -11.99
C LEU A 232 14.32 12.13 -12.27
N CYS A 233 13.24 12.69 -12.81
CA CYS A 233 12.07 11.94 -13.25
C CYS A 233 11.79 12.22 -14.73
N GLN A 234 11.80 11.16 -15.55
CA GLN A 234 11.67 11.25 -17.01
C GLN A 234 10.54 10.33 -17.50
N PHE A 235 9.66 10.88 -18.33
CA PHE A 235 8.63 10.14 -19.02
C PHE A 235 8.91 10.09 -20.51
N PHE A 236 8.63 8.95 -21.13
CA PHE A 236 8.68 8.80 -22.56
C PHE A 236 7.27 8.49 -23.09
N LEU A 237 7.01 8.93 -24.32
CA LEU A 237 5.74 8.70 -24.99
C LEU A 237 5.94 7.76 -26.16
N THR A 238 5.00 6.86 -26.36
CA THR A 238 4.92 6.01 -27.55
C THR A 238 3.60 6.21 -28.26
N LYS A 239 3.59 6.04 -29.58
CA LYS A 239 2.35 6.00 -30.36
C LYS A 239 1.75 4.60 -30.30
N GLY A 240 0.43 4.51 -30.24
CA GLY A 240 -0.29 3.25 -30.46
C GLY A 240 -0.05 2.68 -31.86
N LYS A 241 -0.54 1.47 -32.11
CA LYS A 241 -0.44 0.85 -33.45
C LYS A 241 -1.16 1.72 -34.51
N GLY A 242 -0.52 1.93 -35.65
CA GLY A 242 -1.02 2.72 -36.79
C GLY A 242 -0.53 4.18 -36.80
N SER A 243 -0.61 4.84 -37.96
CA SER A 243 -0.18 6.24 -38.13
C SER A 243 -0.96 7.23 -37.25
N GLN A 244 -2.19 6.86 -36.88
CA GLN A 244 -3.12 7.63 -36.03
C GLN A 244 -3.29 6.99 -34.64
N GLY A 245 -2.37 6.12 -34.22
CA GLY A 245 -2.42 5.48 -32.91
C GLY A 245 -2.40 6.51 -31.78
N PRO A 246 -3.22 6.36 -30.74
CA PRO A 246 -3.25 7.32 -29.63
C PRO A 246 -1.90 7.35 -28.91
N THR A 247 -1.48 8.55 -28.50
CA THR A 247 -0.31 8.71 -27.62
C THR A 247 -0.57 8.02 -26.28
N LYS A 248 0.42 7.28 -25.82
CA LYS A 248 0.44 6.63 -24.50
C LYS A 248 1.79 6.88 -23.82
N ILE A 249 1.79 6.81 -22.49
CA ILE A 249 3.04 6.78 -21.72
C ILE A 249 3.71 5.42 -21.93
N ASP A 250 5.00 5.45 -22.20
CA ASP A 250 5.84 4.27 -22.25
C ASP A 250 6.42 4.01 -20.85
N TYR A 251 5.69 3.23 -20.07
CA TYR A 251 6.08 2.91 -18.70
C TYR A 251 7.34 2.04 -18.63
N SER A 252 7.72 1.32 -19.70
CA SER A 252 8.94 0.51 -19.70
C SER A 252 10.22 1.32 -19.87
N THR A 253 10.14 2.48 -20.53
CA THR A 253 11.30 3.37 -20.74
C THR A 253 11.32 4.55 -19.77
N SER A 254 10.15 4.93 -19.23
CA SER A 254 10.01 5.96 -18.19
C SER A 254 10.67 5.53 -16.88
N ARG A 255 11.28 6.48 -16.15
CA ARG A 255 12.10 6.18 -14.97
C ARG A 255 12.17 7.33 -13.97
N GLY A 256 12.58 6.99 -12.74
CA GLY A 256 12.87 7.95 -11.66
C GLY A 256 11.66 8.46 -10.87
N CYS A 257 10.44 8.19 -11.32
CA CYS A 257 9.23 8.55 -10.57
C CYS A 257 8.87 7.46 -9.54
N LEU A 258 8.84 7.81 -8.25
CA LEU A 258 8.33 6.91 -7.19
C LEU A 258 6.88 6.48 -7.42
N ASN A 259 6.12 7.33 -8.13
CA ASN A 259 4.70 7.13 -8.41
C ASN A 259 4.46 6.60 -9.84
N LEU A 260 5.44 5.96 -10.48
CA LEU A 260 5.33 5.45 -11.85
C LEU A 260 4.23 4.37 -12.00
N ALA A 261 3.89 3.68 -10.90
CA ALA A 261 2.80 2.70 -10.85
C ALA A 261 1.40 3.36 -10.97
N VAL A 262 1.29 4.68 -10.82
CA VAL A 262 0.02 5.41 -11.01
C VAL A 262 -0.29 5.46 -12.51
N THR A 263 -1.11 4.52 -12.97
CA THR A 263 -1.50 4.44 -14.39
C THR A 263 -2.79 5.20 -14.66
N PHE A 264 -2.82 5.96 -15.76
CA PHE A 264 -4.03 6.65 -16.21
C PHE A 264 -4.22 6.58 -17.72
N LYS A 265 -5.47 6.74 -18.15
CA LYS A 265 -5.83 6.80 -19.57
C LYS A 265 -5.46 8.17 -20.11
N TYR A 266 -4.38 8.23 -20.88
CA TYR A 266 -3.82 9.45 -21.45
C TYR A 266 -4.88 10.34 -22.11
N ARG A 267 -5.72 9.79 -23.00
CA ARG A 267 -6.78 10.55 -23.71
C ARG A 267 -7.77 11.23 -22.77
N ILE A 268 -8.10 10.60 -21.64
CA ILE A 268 -9.03 11.17 -20.65
C ILE A 268 -8.31 12.26 -19.86
N ALA A 269 -7.08 11.99 -19.42
CA ALA A 269 -6.28 12.95 -18.66
C ALA A 269 -5.83 14.17 -19.48
N ALA A 270 -5.74 14.07 -20.80
CA ALA A 270 -5.39 15.18 -21.68
C ALA A 270 -6.53 16.21 -21.84
N ALA A 271 -7.75 15.89 -21.39
CA ALA A 271 -8.91 16.77 -21.45
C ALA A 271 -9.36 17.16 -20.03
N SER A 272 -9.47 18.47 -19.78
CA SER A 272 -10.06 18.96 -18.54
C SER A 272 -11.58 18.78 -18.57
N THR A 273 -12.11 18.06 -17.58
CA THR A 273 -13.55 17.81 -17.41
C THR A 273 -13.99 18.13 -15.98
N LYS A 274 -15.30 18.13 -15.71
CA LYS A 274 -15.82 18.36 -14.35
C LYS A 274 -15.32 17.33 -13.32
N THR A 275 -15.07 16.09 -13.74
CA THR A 275 -14.63 14.99 -12.87
C THR A 275 -13.12 14.74 -12.89
N ALA A 276 -12.41 15.28 -13.90
CA ALA A 276 -10.96 15.28 -14.02
C ALA A 276 -10.51 16.68 -14.45
N PRO A 277 -10.39 17.63 -13.50
CA PRO A 277 -10.20 19.05 -13.79
C PRO A 277 -8.79 19.42 -14.25
N CYS A 278 -7.90 18.45 -14.46
CA CYS A 278 -6.50 18.68 -14.78
C CYS A 278 -6.17 18.07 -16.13
N SER A 279 -5.74 18.88 -17.09
CA SER A 279 -5.27 18.43 -18.42
C SER A 279 -3.74 18.24 -18.48
N ASN A 280 -3.07 18.29 -17.32
CA ASN A 280 -1.62 18.25 -17.25
C ASN A 280 -1.08 16.84 -17.48
N VAL A 281 -0.76 16.53 -18.74
CA VAL A 281 -0.14 15.26 -19.17
C VAL A 281 1.25 15.51 -19.75
N PRO A 282 2.12 14.48 -19.83
CA PRO A 282 3.37 14.58 -20.58
C PRO A 282 3.05 14.72 -22.08
N ILE A 283 3.71 15.64 -22.77
CA ILE A 283 3.57 15.91 -24.20
C ILE A 283 4.94 15.90 -24.87
N GLN A 284 4.99 15.56 -26.16
CA GLN A 284 6.24 15.63 -26.92
C GLN A 284 6.53 17.09 -27.28
N CYS A 285 7.75 17.55 -27.01
CA CYS A 285 8.21 18.82 -27.56
C CYS A 285 8.55 18.63 -29.06
N PRO A 286 7.93 19.39 -29.99
CA PRO A 286 8.16 19.27 -31.43
C PRO A 286 9.52 19.79 -31.89
N LEU A 287 10.20 20.58 -31.06
CA LEU A 287 11.54 21.12 -31.33
C LEU A 287 12.66 20.27 -30.71
N CYS A 288 12.32 19.34 -29.81
CA CYS A 288 13.28 18.40 -29.25
C CYS A 288 13.48 17.19 -30.19
N PRO A 289 14.62 16.49 -30.09
CA PRO A 289 14.84 15.25 -30.81
C PRO A 289 13.73 14.20 -30.56
N PRO A 290 13.44 13.28 -31.50
CA PRO A 290 12.33 12.33 -31.40
C PRO A 290 12.31 11.43 -30.15
N ASN A 291 13.47 11.16 -29.55
CA ASN A 291 13.63 10.32 -28.36
C ASN A 291 13.87 11.15 -27.08
N HIS A 292 13.65 12.46 -27.13
CA HIS A 292 13.78 13.30 -25.94
C HIS A 292 12.64 12.99 -24.94
N PRO A 293 12.92 13.00 -23.62
CA PRO A 293 11.88 12.89 -22.61
C PRO A 293 10.72 13.87 -22.85
N ALA A 294 9.51 13.41 -22.59
CA ALA A 294 8.31 14.21 -22.68
C ALA A 294 8.32 15.32 -21.62
N ILE A 295 7.77 16.47 -21.99
CA ILE A 295 7.62 17.63 -21.12
C ILE A 295 6.19 17.69 -20.61
N TRP A 296 5.95 18.14 -19.39
CA TRP A 296 4.58 18.25 -18.88
C TRP A 296 3.89 19.51 -19.40
N LYS A 297 2.61 19.41 -19.78
CA LYS A 297 1.83 20.51 -20.34
C LYS A 297 1.97 21.83 -19.57
N TYR A 298 1.86 21.79 -18.24
CA TYR A 298 1.94 23.01 -17.42
C TYR A 298 3.36 23.62 -17.35
N SER A 299 4.40 22.83 -17.63
CA SER A 299 5.80 23.32 -17.70
C SER A 299 6.21 23.73 -19.12
N ALA A 300 5.42 23.37 -20.15
CA ALA A 300 5.89 23.44 -21.52
C ALA A 300 6.28 24.85 -21.95
N LYS A 301 5.54 25.91 -21.56
CA LYS A 301 5.94 27.30 -21.83
C LYS A 301 7.38 27.59 -21.36
N TYR A 302 7.72 27.19 -20.14
CA TYR A 302 9.05 27.40 -19.57
C TYR A 302 10.12 26.55 -20.26
N HIS A 303 9.78 25.33 -20.67
CA HIS A 303 10.65 24.50 -21.48
C HIS A 303 10.99 25.20 -22.82
N PHE A 304 10.00 25.72 -23.54
CA PHE A 304 10.24 26.45 -24.79
C PHE A 304 11.10 27.70 -24.57
N MET A 305 10.82 28.49 -23.54
CA MET A 305 11.61 29.69 -23.23
C MET A 305 13.07 29.37 -22.90
N SER A 306 13.34 28.26 -22.22
CA SER A 306 14.68 27.92 -21.73
C SER A 306 15.50 27.08 -22.71
N ARG A 307 14.87 26.11 -23.38
CA ARG A 307 15.53 25.18 -24.30
C ARG A 307 15.45 25.61 -25.76
N HIS A 308 14.48 26.46 -26.11
CA HIS A 308 14.24 26.91 -27.49
C HIS A 308 14.05 28.43 -27.57
N PRO A 309 15.04 29.24 -27.11
CA PRO A 309 14.88 30.69 -26.97
C PRO A 309 14.61 31.43 -28.29
N VAL A 310 14.97 30.83 -29.43
CA VAL A 310 14.77 31.41 -30.77
C VAL A 310 13.39 31.06 -31.37
N ALA A 311 12.66 30.13 -30.76
CA ALA A 311 11.36 29.70 -31.29
C ALA A 311 10.26 30.72 -31.00
N ASP A 312 9.39 30.98 -31.99
CA ASP A 312 8.18 31.77 -31.77
C ASP A 312 7.21 31.02 -30.85
N LEU A 313 7.05 31.52 -29.63
CA LEU A 313 6.18 30.93 -28.62
C LEU A 313 4.70 30.90 -29.06
N ASN A 314 4.27 31.81 -29.93
CA ASN A 314 2.87 31.86 -30.36
C ASN A 314 2.48 30.65 -31.21
N GLN A 315 3.40 30.14 -32.03
CA GLN A 315 3.19 28.94 -32.85
C GLN A 315 2.84 27.72 -31.99
N TRP A 316 3.43 27.63 -30.79
CA TRP A 316 3.31 26.47 -29.91
C TRP A 316 2.35 26.66 -28.74
N LYS A 317 1.73 27.85 -28.62
CA LYS A 317 0.85 28.21 -27.49
C LYS A 317 -0.23 27.18 -27.18
N HIS A 318 -0.81 26.58 -28.22
CA HIS A 318 -1.85 25.56 -28.11
C HIS A 318 -1.41 24.32 -27.28
N LEU A 319 -0.10 24.05 -27.16
CA LEU A 319 0.43 22.92 -26.40
C LEU A 319 0.33 23.10 -24.89
N TRP A 320 0.40 24.34 -24.39
CA TRP A 320 0.37 24.65 -22.94
C TRP A 320 -0.78 25.53 -22.51
N GLU A 321 -1.69 25.87 -23.42
CA GLU A 321 -2.85 26.67 -23.08
C GLU A 321 -3.77 25.91 -22.10
N ILE A 322 -4.10 26.60 -21.01
CA ILE A 322 -4.98 26.12 -19.94
C ILE A 322 -6.24 26.97 -20.00
N SER A 323 -7.38 26.31 -20.23
CA SER A 323 -8.67 26.99 -20.33
C SER A 323 -9.05 27.69 -19.02
N ARG A 324 -9.89 28.74 -19.09
CA ARG A 324 -10.38 29.44 -17.90
C ARG A 324 -11.16 28.51 -16.96
N ALA A 325 -11.96 27.60 -17.53
CA ALA A 325 -12.72 26.60 -16.77
C ALA A 325 -11.79 25.64 -16.00
N GLU A 326 -10.72 25.18 -16.64
CA GLU A 326 -9.69 24.35 -16.01
C GLU A 326 -9.00 25.08 -14.87
N ARG A 327 -8.54 26.33 -15.08
CA ARG A 327 -7.92 27.13 -14.01
C ARG A 327 -8.85 27.27 -12.80
N THR A 328 -10.10 27.65 -13.04
CA THR A 328 -11.12 27.80 -11.99
C THR A 328 -11.34 26.48 -11.23
N ALA A 329 -11.38 25.35 -11.93
CA ALA A 329 -11.54 24.04 -11.31
C ALA A 329 -10.29 23.63 -10.50
N MET A 330 -9.10 23.94 -11.00
CA MET A 330 -7.83 23.68 -10.30
C MET A 330 -7.63 24.57 -9.07
N ASP A 331 -8.14 25.81 -9.10
CA ASP A 331 -8.20 26.69 -7.93
C ASP A 331 -9.06 26.08 -6.83
N LYS A 332 -10.23 25.53 -7.19
CA LYS A 332 -11.06 24.79 -6.25
C LYS A 332 -10.33 23.55 -5.68
N VAL A 333 -9.63 22.78 -6.52
CA VAL A 333 -8.82 21.64 -6.05
C VAL A 333 -7.76 22.10 -5.04
N TRP A 334 -7.11 23.24 -5.30
CA TRP A 334 -6.16 23.84 -4.36
C TRP A 334 -6.85 24.16 -3.03
N ASP A 335 -7.93 24.92 -3.04
CA ASP A 335 -8.59 25.37 -1.80
C ASP A 335 -9.20 24.21 -0.99
N GLU A 336 -9.65 23.15 -1.66
CA GLU A 336 -10.23 21.97 -1.03
C GLU A 336 -9.20 20.91 -0.59
N ARG A 337 -7.92 21.04 -0.98
CA ARG A 337 -6.91 19.98 -0.75
C ARG A 337 -6.80 19.54 0.72
N ARG A 338 -6.93 20.48 1.65
CA ARG A 338 -6.83 20.24 3.10
C ARG A 338 -8.14 19.78 3.75
N LYS A 339 -9.25 19.86 3.03
CA LYS A 339 -10.55 19.45 3.57
C LYS A 339 -10.59 17.93 3.56
N VAL A 340 -10.51 17.32 4.75
CA VAL A 340 -10.73 15.88 4.91
C VAL A 340 -12.10 15.56 4.30
N PRO A 341 -12.18 14.72 3.25
CA PRO A 341 -13.46 14.36 2.68
C PRO A 341 -14.30 13.73 3.78
N LYS A 342 -15.34 14.43 4.23
CA LYS A 342 -16.35 13.82 5.11
C LYS A 342 -16.93 12.67 4.30
N LEU A 343 -16.61 11.42 4.68
CA LEU A 343 -17.18 10.23 4.07
C LEU A 343 -18.69 10.38 4.13
N LYS A 344 -19.33 10.69 3.00
CA LYS A 344 -20.77 10.95 2.92
C LYS A 344 -21.52 9.62 3.14
N GLY A 345 -21.67 9.26 4.42
CA GLY A 345 -22.70 8.52 5.15
C GLY A 345 -23.49 7.35 4.55
N LYS A 346 -23.38 6.98 3.28
CA LYS A 346 -24.35 6.07 2.67
C LYS A 346 -24.27 4.61 3.15
N ASN A 347 -23.19 4.21 3.84
CA ASN A 347 -23.06 2.89 4.47
C ASN A 347 -22.83 2.95 5.99
N LYS A 348 -23.05 4.11 6.65
CA LYS A 348 -22.73 4.26 8.08
C LYS A 348 -23.63 3.41 8.99
N GLN A 349 -24.86 3.12 8.55
CA GLN A 349 -25.85 2.41 9.37
C GLN A 349 -25.49 0.97 9.77
N LYS A 350 -24.55 0.29 9.08
CA LYS A 350 -24.07 -1.04 9.53
C LYS A 350 -22.81 -0.99 10.37
N LYS A 351 -22.16 0.17 10.50
CA LYS A 351 -20.92 0.32 11.29
C LYS A 351 -21.20 0.75 12.74
N ASP A 352 -22.40 1.23 13.05
CA ASP A 352 -22.70 1.83 14.35
C ASP A 352 -22.81 0.82 15.51
N ASP A 353 -23.02 -0.47 15.25
CA ASP A 353 -23.24 -1.48 16.32
C ASP A 353 -22.03 -1.67 17.26
N LEU A 354 -20.80 -1.43 16.79
CA LEU A 354 -19.58 -1.61 17.60
C LEU A 354 -19.04 -0.29 18.20
N GLY A 355 -19.72 0.83 17.95
CA GLY A 355 -19.27 2.16 18.37
C GLY A 355 -17.91 2.60 17.78
N PRO A 356 -17.37 3.75 18.20
CA PRO A 356 -16.04 4.18 17.77
C PRO A 356 -14.95 3.25 18.32
N LEU A 357 -13.94 2.96 17.50
CA LEU A 357 -12.79 2.14 17.90
C LEU A 357 -11.85 2.98 18.77
N ARG A 358 -11.88 2.76 20.09
CA ARG A 358 -10.98 3.43 21.04
C ARG A 358 -9.71 2.62 21.20
N VAL A 359 -8.54 3.24 21.03
CA VAL A 359 -7.24 2.56 21.12
C VAL A 359 -6.67 2.68 22.54
N SER A 360 -6.02 1.62 23.00
CA SER A 360 -5.34 1.53 24.29
C SER A 360 -3.90 2.04 24.16
N GLU A 361 -3.60 3.21 24.74
CA GLU A 361 -2.25 3.78 24.69
C GLU A 361 -1.19 2.85 25.30
N ALA A 362 -1.56 2.15 26.38
CA ALA A 362 -0.72 1.15 27.06
C ALA A 362 -0.35 -0.05 26.17
N HIS A 363 -1.03 -0.24 25.05
CA HIS A 363 -0.77 -1.33 24.11
C HIS A 363 -0.51 -0.80 22.68
N SER A 364 0.11 0.38 22.56
CA SER A 364 0.66 0.89 21.30
C SER A 364 2.11 0.49 21.14
N SER A 365 2.51 0.05 19.94
CA SER A 365 3.91 -0.32 19.64
C SER A 365 4.92 0.79 19.94
N ARG A 366 4.47 2.06 20.01
CA ARG A 366 5.27 3.21 20.46
C ARG A 366 5.94 3.00 21.82
N LEU A 367 5.31 2.23 22.71
CA LEU A 367 5.88 1.95 24.03
C LEU A 367 7.09 1.00 23.97
N ALA A 368 7.16 0.09 23.00
CA ALA A 368 8.30 -0.81 22.83
C ALA A 368 9.61 -0.06 22.54
N ARG A 369 9.52 1.12 21.89
CA ARG A 369 10.67 1.97 21.56
C ARG A 369 11.16 2.78 22.75
N ARG A 370 10.29 3.11 23.70
CA ARG A 370 10.66 3.94 24.87
C ARG A 370 11.45 3.15 25.91
N THR A 371 11.22 1.84 26.01
CA THR A 371 11.90 0.99 26.99
C THR A 371 13.40 0.81 26.71
N THR A 372 13.87 1.05 25.48
CA THR A 372 15.29 0.89 25.13
C THR A 372 16.16 2.09 25.50
N ASP A 373 15.57 3.27 25.71
CA ASP A 373 16.34 4.52 25.98
C ASP A 373 16.62 4.74 27.47
N VAL A 374 16.16 3.87 28.37
CA VAL A 374 16.20 4.10 29.83
C VAL A 374 17.45 3.52 30.52
N GLY A 375 18.40 2.90 29.81
CA GLY A 375 19.49 2.16 30.46
C GLY A 375 20.88 2.37 29.87
N ASP A 376 21.59 3.42 30.34
CA ASP A 376 23.02 3.30 30.71
C ASP A 376 23.48 4.43 31.66
N TYR A 377 22.62 4.89 32.58
CA TYR A 377 23.10 5.73 33.67
C TYR A 377 23.73 4.82 34.72
N ASN A 378 25.06 4.76 34.70
CA ASN A 378 25.95 4.14 35.68
C ASN A 378 25.32 4.03 37.08
N GLU A 379 25.08 2.80 37.54
CA GLU A 379 25.09 2.44 38.97
C GLU A 379 26.52 2.54 39.52
N GLU A 380 27.18 3.69 39.38
CA GLU A 380 28.39 3.96 40.17
C GLU A 380 27.98 4.62 41.49
N GLU A 381 28.08 3.81 42.54
CA GLU A 381 28.45 4.21 43.89
C GLU A 381 27.40 5.00 44.71
N ALA A 382 26.34 4.30 45.13
CA ALA A 382 25.57 4.69 46.30
C ALA A 382 26.45 4.53 47.56
N THR A 383 27.05 5.63 47.99
CA THR A 383 27.66 5.76 49.32
C THR A 383 26.57 5.71 50.40
N PRO A 384 26.77 4.97 51.51
CA PRO A 384 25.82 4.94 52.62
C PRO A 384 25.94 6.24 53.43
N ILE A 385 24.91 7.08 53.39
CA ILE A 385 24.76 8.20 54.31
C ILE A 385 23.79 7.76 55.40
N ASP A 386 24.35 7.44 56.57
CA ASP A 386 23.65 7.41 57.84
C ASP A 386 23.08 8.82 58.12
N ALA A 387 21.76 8.91 58.33
CA ALA A 387 21.16 10.09 58.94
C ALA A 387 19.94 9.70 59.76
N GLU A 388 20.15 9.83 61.07
CA GLU A 388 19.19 9.75 62.15
C GLU A 388 17.97 10.69 61.97
N MET A 389 16.82 10.19 62.44
CA MET A 389 15.93 10.87 63.39
C MET A 389 15.47 12.30 63.05
N LYS A 390 14.18 12.45 62.71
CA LYS A 390 13.23 13.21 63.55
C LYS A 390 11.79 13.11 63.03
N SER A 391 10.96 12.58 63.92
CA SER A 391 9.52 12.75 63.96
C SER A 391 9.15 14.22 64.16
N SER A 392 8.28 14.77 63.30
CA SER A 392 7.39 15.86 63.71
C SER A 392 6.03 15.71 63.03
N SER A 393 5.05 15.41 63.87
CA SER A 393 3.63 15.65 63.70
C SER A 393 3.35 17.09 63.25
N GLY A 394 2.46 17.26 62.28
CA GLY A 394 1.90 18.55 61.88
C GLY A 394 0.50 18.38 61.31
N ASP A 395 -0.49 18.68 62.14
CA ASP A 395 -1.89 18.94 61.81
C ASP A 395 -2.03 20.12 60.83
N SER A 396 -2.96 20.01 59.88
CA SER A 396 -3.70 21.11 59.23
C SER A 396 -4.76 20.46 58.33
N ASP A 397 -6.00 20.29 58.75
CA ASP A 397 -7.07 21.28 58.93
C ASP A 397 -7.49 21.98 57.63
N ASN A 398 -8.70 21.60 57.18
CA ASN A 398 -9.73 22.32 56.43
C ASN A 398 -9.35 23.36 55.36
N THR A 399 -9.90 23.17 54.16
CA THR A 399 -10.87 24.13 53.57
C THR A 399 -11.67 23.46 52.45
N ASP A 400 -12.99 23.41 52.66
CA ASP A 400 -14.01 23.41 51.62
C ASP A 400 -13.84 24.64 50.73
N ASP A 401 -14.00 24.49 49.41
CA ASP A 401 -14.50 25.57 48.57
C ASP A 401 -15.27 25.01 47.37
N ASP A 402 -16.54 25.40 47.36
CA ASP A 402 -17.54 25.24 46.31
C ASP A 402 -17.14 26.02 45.05
N GLU A 403 -17.14 25.37 43.88
CA GLU A 403 -17.25 26.09 42.60
C GLU A 403 -18.49 25.65 41.82
N VAL A 404 -19.41 26.60 41.76
CA VAL A 404 -20.67 26.62 41.03
C VAL A 404 -20.36 26.77 39.55
N HIS A 405 -20.77 25.80 38.73
CA HIS A 405 -20.75 25.94 37.28
C HIS A 405 -22.15 26.34 36.79
N GLU A 406 -22.28 27.61 36.39
CA GLU A 406 -23.45 28.16 35.70
C GLU A 406 -23.53 27.61 34.27
N GLU A 407 -24.69 27.06 33.92
CA GLU A 407 -25.06 26.68 32.56
C GLU A 407 -25.59 27.93 31.83
N GLU A 408 -24.87 28.41 30.82
CA GLU A 408 -25.40 29.40 29.86
C GLU A 408 -25.89 28.70 28.59
N ASP A 409 -27.21 28.74 28.41
CA ASP A 409 -27.95 28.39 27.21
C ASP A 409 -27.60 29.34 26.04
N PHE A 410 -26.89 28.83 25.04
CA PHE A 410 -26.64 29.55 23.79
C PHE A 410 -27.72 29.21 22.75
N MET A 411 -28.67 30.13 22.56
CA MET A 411 -29.65 30.09 21.46
C MET A 411 -28.98 30.55 20.15
N ASP A 412 -28.83 29.65 19.18
CA ASP A 412 -28.51 30.01 17.80
C ASP A 412 -29.83 30.38 17.07
N GLU A 413 -30.07 31.69 16.93
CA GLU A 413 -31.08 32.25 16.04
C GLU A 413 -30.62 32.19 14.58
N GLU A 414 -31.48 31.64 13.72
CA GLU A 414 -31.39 31.76 12.28
C GLU A 414 -31.57 33.22 11.83
N SER A 415 -30.69 33.73 10.97
CA SER A 415 -31.00 34.91 10.16
C SER A 415 -30.67 34.65 8.69
N ASP A 416 -31.69 34.20 7.98
CA ASP A 416 -31.78 34.15 6.53
C ASP A 416 -32.07 35.56 6.01
N SER A 417 -31.14 36.18 5.28
CA SER A 417 -31.41 37.42 4.57
C SER A 417 -30.71 37.47 3.22
N ASN A 418 -31.44 37.05 2.20
CA ASN A 418 -31.28 37.49 0.82
C ASN A 418 -31.35 39.03 0.74
N LYS A 419 -30.34 39.66 0.13
CA LYS A 419 -30.52 40.92 -0.61
C LYS A 419 -29.69 40.91 -1.88
N ASP A 420 -30.43 40.88 -2.99
CA ASP A 420 -29.97 41.15 -4.33
C ASP A 420 -29.62 42.63 -4.55
N ALA A 421 -28.80 42.82 -5.60
CA ALA A 421 -28.66 43.99 -6.48
C ALA A 421 -27.56 45.05 -6.14
N PRO A 422 -27.19 45.93 -7.10
CA PRO A 422 -26.22 45.63 -8.16
C PRO A 422 -25.14 46.72 -8.35
N SER A 423 -24.20 46.46 -9.25
CA SER A 423 -23.42 47.46 -10.03
C SER A 423 -22.35 48.29 -9.31
N SER A 424 -21.09 48.14 -9.75
CA SER A 424 -20.33 49.29 -10.29
C SER A 424 -19.04 48.84 -10.96
N ASP A 425 -18.88 49.27 -12.20
CA ASP A 425 -17.66 49.23 -13.01
C ASP A 425 -16.53 50.02 -12.34
N ILE A 426 -15.34 49.40 -12.22
CA ILE A 426 -14.08 50.12 -11.99
C ILE A 426 -13.04 49.60 -13.01
N PRO A 427 -12.49 50.47 -13.87
CA PRO A 427 -11.45 50.08 -14.81
C PRO A 427 -10.09 50.04 -14.08
N PHE A 428 -9.50 48.84 -13.97
CA PHE A 428 -8.13 48.69 -13.51
C PHE A 428 -7.15 49.17 -14.60
N LYS A 429 -6.57 50.34 -14.36
CA LYS A 429 -5.46 50.92 -15.13
C LYS A 429 -4.17 50.21 -14.70
N MET A 430 -3.58 49.40 -15.56
CA MET A 430 -2.20 48.90 -15.38
C MET A 430 -1.22 50.05 -15.62
N HIS A 431 -0.48 50.44 -14.58
CA HIS A 431 0.72 51.24 -14.74
C HIS A 431 1.86 50.35 -15.24
N ASN A 432 2.30 50.62 -16.48
CA ASN A 432 3.60 50.21 -16.96
C ASN A 432 4.65 51.15 -16.34
N HIS A 433 5.47 50.63 -15.42
CA HIS A 433 6.74 51.26 -15.09
C HIS A 433 7.80 50.68 -16.01
N VAL A 434 8.22 51.51 -16.96
CA VAL A 434 9.45 51.37 -17.72
C VAL A 434 10.48 52.17 -16.94
N ASP A 435 11.52 51.53 -16.45
CA ASP A 435 12.76 52.23 -16.10
C ASP A 435 13.92 51.55 -16.83
N SER A 436 14.38 52.28 -17.84
CA SER A 436 15.58 52.06 -18.62
C SER A 436 16.65 53.01 -18.09
N ASP A 437 17.86 52.47 -17.98
CA ASP A 437 19.16 53.15 -17.95
C ASP A 437 19.58 53.90 -16.68
N ILE A 438 20.68 53.43 -16.08
CA ILE A 438 21.96 54.18 -16.09
C ILE A 438 23.15 53.23 -15.84
N VAL A 439 24.14 53.42 -16.70
CA VAL A 439 25.48 52.80 -16.79
C VAL A 439 26.41 53.36 -15.72
N THR A 440 27.22 52.51 -15.07
CA THR A 440 28.63 52.83 -14.78
C THR A 440 29.46 51.55 -14.63
N ALA A 441 30.68 51.62 -15.16
CA ALA A 441 31.61 50.55 -15.45
C ALA A 441 32.58 50.21 -14.29
N ARG A 442 33.41 49.18 -14.57
CA ARG A 442 34.63 48.68 -13.87
C ARG A 442 34.35 47.63 -12.77
N GLU A 443 35.09 46.53 -12.65
CA GLU A 443 36.51 46.31 -12.96
C GLU A 443 36.81 44.80 -13.14
N ASP A 444 37.82 44.51 -13.95
CA ASP A 444 38.37 43.19 -14.24
C ASP A 444 39.01 42.54 -13.00
N VAL A 445 38.70 41.25 -12.74
CA VAL A 445 39.64 40.35 -12.06
C VAL A 445 39.58 38.99 -12.73
N ALA A 446 40.59 38.74 -13.55
CA ALA A 446 41.01 37.42 -13.98
C ALA A 446 41.60 36.66 -12.78
N THR A 447 41.32 35.36 -12.68
CA THR A 447 42.17 34.45 -11.89
C THR A 447 42.37 33.18 -12.72
N GLU A 448 43.51 33.17 -13.40
CA GLU A 448 44.11 31.98 -14.00
C GLU A 448 44.92 31.20 -12.96
N LEU A 449 45.03 29.89 -13.24
CA LEU A 449 46.15 28.98 -12.93
C LEU A 449 46.35 28.50 -11.48
N CYS A 450 46.18 27.19 -11.31
CA CYS A 450 47.26 26.31 -10.83
C CYS A 450 47.13 24.92 -11.49
N THR A 451 48.03 24.65 -12.43
CA THR A 451 48.44 23.33 -12.90
C THR A 451 49.90 23.15 -12.48
N ASP A 452 50.25 22.01 -11.90
CA ASP A 452 51.54 21.28 -11.93
C ASP A 452 51.60 20.32 -10.72
N MET A 453 51.51 19.01 -10.93
CA MET A 453 52.58 18.05 -11.29
C MET A 453 53.49 17.65 -10.12
N LEU A 454 53.57 16.34 -9.88
CA LEU A 454 54.74 15.46 -9.59
C LEU A 454 54.20 14.15 -8.96
N ASP A 455 54.20 13.03 -9.69
CA ASP A 455 55.27 12.02 -9.82
C ASP A 455 55.56 11.21 -8.54
N GLY A 456 55.43 9.88 -8.65
CA GLY A 456 55.74 8.93 -7.59
C GLY A 456 55.61 7.48 -8.05
N GLN A 457 56.66 6.98 -8.69
CA GLN A 457 56.86 5.59 -9.12
C GLN A 457 56.82 4.59 -7.96
N GLY A 458 56.46 3.33 -8.25
CA GLY A 458 56.37 2.22 -7.30
C GLY A 458 57.73 1.70 -6.78
N PRO A 459 57.70 0.54 -6.10
CA PRO A 459 58.47 -0.57 -6.67
C PRO A 459 57.77 -1.94 -6.58
N GLN A 460 58.31 -2.83 -7.41
CA GLN A 460 57.93 -4.21 -7.67
C GLN A 460 58.30 -5.20 -6.53
N SER A 461 57.77 -6.42 -6.71
CA SER A 461 58.45 -7.73 -6.53
C SER A 461 58.09 -8.56 -5.29
N SER A 462 57.37 -9.68 -5.53
CA SER A 462 57.79 -11.09 -5.28
C SER A 462 56.51 -11.97 -5.13
N SER A 463 56.10 -12.82 -6.09
CA SER A 463 56.60 -14.17 -6.49
C SER A 463 56.26 -15.32 -5.53
N LEU A 464 55.87 -16.47 -6.11
CA LEU A 464 55.64 -17.84 -5.58
C LEU A 464 54.14 -18.20 -5.39
N THR A 465 53.57 -19.31 -5.87
CA THR A 465 54.10 -20.53 -6.53
C THR A 465 52.96 -21.22 -7.28
N LYS A 466 53.21 -21.71 -8.50
CA LYS A 466 52.31 -22.55 -9.31
C LYS A 466 52.82 -23.99 -9.26
N VAL A 467 52.01 -24.92 -8.76
CA VAL A 467 52.30 -26.36 -8.67
C VAL A 467 51.74 -27.10 -9.90
N GLN A 468 52.51 -28.09 -10.33
CA GLN A 468 52.46 -28.83 -11.60
C GLN A 468 51.35 -29.90 -11.68
N SER A 469 50.96 -30.18 -12.92
CA SER A 469 50.29 -31.38 -13.47
C SER A 469 51.08 -32.69 -13.19
N PRO A 470 50.51 -33.90 -13.37
CA PRO A 470 50.23 -34.54 -14.68
C PRO A 470 48.94 -35.41 -14.65
N GLU A 471 48.39 -36.10 -15.65
CA GLU A 471 48.76 -36.56 -16.99
C GLU A 471 47.45 -37.00 -17.71
N GLU A 472 47.43 -36.93 -19.05
CA GLU A 472 46.40 -37.49 -19.96
C GLU A 472 46.59 -39.04 -20.11
N PRO A 473 45.66 -39.87 -20.69
CA PRO A 473 45.24 -39.69 -22.09
C PRO A 473 43.86 -40.23 -22.58
N LEU A 474 43.55 -39.77 -23.81
CA LEU A 474 42.85 -40.42 -24.93
C LEU A 474 41.31 -40.33 -25.10
N ALA A 475 40.96 -39.43 -26.03
CA ALA A 475 40.15 -39.62 -27.24
C ALA A 475 38.70 -40.18 -27.15
N SER A 476 37.73 -39.37 -27.60
CA SER A 476 36.86 -39.70 -28.75
C SER A 476 35.99 -38.53 -29.21
N GLN A 477 35.87 -38.41 -30.53
CA GLN A 477 35.11 -37.45 -31.32
C GLN A 477 33.58 -37.64 -31.18
N LEU A 478 32.78 -36.58 -31.32
CA LEU A 478 31.68 -36.47 -32.30
C LEU A 478 30.84 -35.17 -32.15
N GLN A 479 30.98 -34.32 -33.17
CA GLN A 479 29.97 -33.56 -33.93
C GLN A 479 28.85 -32.76 -33.21
N SER A 480 28.89 -31.45 -33.44
CA SER A 480 27.83 -30.45 -33.24
C SER A 480 26.86 -30.37 -34.44
N PRO A 481 25.55 -30.10 -34.24
CA PRO A 481 24.60 -29.85 -35.33
C PRO A 481 24.44 -28.36 -35.67
N THR A 482 24.44 -28.06 -36.97
CA THR A 482 24.08 -26.78 -37.60
C THR A 482 22.57 -26.71 -37.96
N PRO A 483 21.99 -25.50 -38.13
CA PRO A 483 20.54 -25.30 -38.30
C PRO A 483 20.09 -25.41 -39.78
N PRO A 484 18.79 -25.69 -40.06
CA PRO A 484 18.31 -25.88 -41.41
C PRO A 484 17.92 -24.57 -42.11
N THR A 485 18.34 -24.51 -43.37
CA THR A 485 18.09 -23.47 -44.37
C THR A 485 16.75 -23.66 -45.08
N THR A 486 16.09 -22.53 -45.31
CA THR A 486 14.91 -22.24 -46.13
C THR A 486 14.97 -22.83 -47.55
N LEU A 487 13.89 -23.46 -48.02
CA LEU A 487 13.67 -23.75 -49.44
C LEU A 487 12.37 -23.11 -49.95
N LEU A 488 12.55 -22.29 -50.99
CA LEU A 488 11.55 -21.77 -51.91
C LEU A 488 11.05 -22.89 -52.84
N ILE A 489 9.74 -22.95 -53.07
CA ILE A 489 9.16 -23.65 -54.23
C ILE A 489 8.28 -22.66 -54.98
N ALA A 490 8.65 -22.44 -56.24
CA ALA A 490 7.86 -21.77 -57.25
C ALA A 490 6.88 -22.78 -57.90
N GLY A 491 5.67 -22.32 -58.22
CA GLY A 491 4.69 -23.05 -59.01
C GLY A 491 3.90 -22.08 -59.86
N VAL A 492 4.15 -22.11 -61.17
CA VAL A 492 3.41 -21.43 -62.23
C VAL A 492 2.31 -22.37 -62.73
N ALA A 493 1.07 -21.89 -62.86
CA ALA A 493 0.13 -22.35 -63.88
C ALA A 493 -1.03 -21.36 -64.06
N GLN A 494 -1.49 -21.28 -65.30
CA GLN A 494 -2.25 -20.22 -65.92
C GLN A 494 -3.78 -20.39 -65.80
N ASN A 495 -4.45 -19.29 -66.20
CA ASN A 495 -5.65 -19.23 -67.03
C ASN A 495 -7.07 -19.21 -66.41
N ASP A 496 -7.65 -18.02 -66.56
CA ASP A 496 -8.81 -17.69 -67.42
C ASP A 496 -10.24 -17.88 -66.88
N GLY A 497 -11.08 -16.89 -67.18
CA GLY A 497 -12.52 -17.12 -67.37
C GLY A 497 -13.51 -16.49 -66.38
N THR A 498 -13.98 -15.27 -66.73
CA THR A 498 -15.41 -14.86 -66.85
C THR A 498 -16.36 -14.76 -65.63
N ASN A 499 -16.90 -13.54 -65.51
CA ASN A 499 -18.31 -13.14 -65.37
C ASN A 499 -19.16 -13.34 -64.10
N ASP A 500 -19.78 -12.22 -63.74
CA ASP A 500 -21.19 -11.99 -63.35
C ASP A 500 -21.70 -12.10 -61.90
N VAL A 501 -22.20 -10.93 -61.45
CA VAL A 501 -23.53 -10.62 -60.89
C VAL A 501 -23.95 -11.18 -59.51
N ALA A 502 -24.26 -10.23 -58.62
CA ALA A 502 -25.25 -10.16 -57.53
C ALA A 502 -25.74 -11.45 -56.82
N ASP A 503 -25.71 -11.47 -55.49
CA ASP A 503 -26.89 -11.19 -54.65
C ASP A 503 -26.62 -11.35 -53.14
N GLY A 504 -27.46 -10.69 -52.34
CA GLY A 504 -27.28 -10.46 -50.91
C GLY A 504 -27.35 -11.68 -49.99
N LEU A 505 -26.64 -11.58 -48.87
CA LEU A 505 -26.69 -12.53 -47.75
C LEU A 505 -27.49 -11.96 -46.56
N PRO A 506 -28.42 -12.73 -45.95
CA PRO A 506 -29.23 -12.28 -44.82
C PRO A 506 -28.50 -12.42 -43.48
N LEU A 507 -28.70 -11.42 -42.61
CA LEU A 507 -28.25 -11.41 -41.22
C LEU A 507 -28.88 -12.57 -40.41
N ARG A 508 -28.03 -13.43 -39.85
CA ARG A 508 -28.40 -14.37 -38.78
C ARG A 508 -28.65 -13.62 -37.48
N ARG A 509 -29.92 -13.56 -37.04
CA ARG A 509 -30.29 -13.18 -35.67
C ARG A 509 -30.14 -14.39 -34.74
N SER A 510 -29.27 -14.28 -33.75
CA SER A 510 -29.10 -15.24 -32.65
C SER A 510 -30.21 -15.04 -31.60
N GLY A 511 -31.10 -16.02 -31.48
CA GLY A 511 -32.16 -16.06 -30.47
C GLY A 511 -31.60 -16.34 -29.07
N ARG A 512 -31.87 -15.43 -28.13
CA ARG A 512 -31.53 -15.55 -26.71
C ARG A 512 -32.55 -16.44 -26.01
N VAL A 513 -32.16 -17.65 -25.62
CA VAL A 513 -32.99 -18.59 -24.85
C VAL A 513 -33.30 -18.00 -23.47
N LYS A 514 -34.58 -17.77 -23.17
CA LYS A 514 -35.06 -17.38 -21.83
C LYS A 514 -34.86 -18.56 -20.87
N ARG A 515 -33.97 -18.40 -19.89
CA ARG A 515 -33.84 -19.34 -18.75
C ARG A 515 -35.12 -19.27 -17.90
N ARG A 516 -35.66 -20.43 -17.54
CA ARG A 516 -36.72 -20.57 -16.52
C ARG A 516 -36.21 -19.99 -15.20
N VAL A 517 -37.03 -19.17 -14.56
CA VAL A 517 -36.86 -18.73 -13.17
C VAL A 517 -37.24 -19.93 -12.31
N ILE A 518 -36.27 -20.49 -11.59
CA ILE A 518 -36.49 -21.53 -10.57
C ILE A 518 -36.85 -20.77 -9.29
N GLU A 519 -37.96 -21.13 -8.65
CA GLU A 519 -38.38 -20.54 -7.38
C GLU A 519 -37.33 -20.82 -6.29
N VAL A 520 -37.02 -19.78 -5.50
CA VAL A 520 -35.83 -19.67 -4.63
C VAL A 520 -35.94 -20.55 -3.37
N GLU A 521 -37.10 -21.13 -3.10
CA GLU A 521 -37.39 -21.88 -1.88
C GLU A 521 -36.91 -23.34 -1.93
N ASP A 522 -36.79 -23.95 -3.11
CA ASP A 522 -36.36 -25.35 -3.25
C ASP A 522 -34.82 -25.55 -3.28
N LEU A 523 -34.05 -24.47 -3.21
CA LEU A 523 -32.60 -24.48 -3.44
C LEU A 523 -31.75 -24.27 -2.16
N ARG A 524 -32.20 -24.70 -0.98
CA ARG A 524 -31.46 -24.42 0.28
C ARG A 524 -31.19 -25.64 1.18
N GLN A 525 -31.27 -26.85 0.63
CA GLN A 525 -31.01 -28.06 1.42
C GLN A 525 -29.53 -28.44 1.38
N CYS A 526 -28.95 -28.62 2.57
CA CYS A 526 -27.60 -29.16 2.74
C CYS A 526 -27.56 -30.65 2.30
N TYR A 527 -26.37 -31.27 2.25
CA TYR A 527 -26.23 -32.70 1.92
C TYR A 527 -26.98 -33.64 2.88
N CYS A 528 -27.26 -33.21 4.11
CA CYS A 528 -28.13 -33.95 5.02
C CYS A 528 -29.64 -33.84 4.71
N GLY A 529 -30.03 -33.12 3.65
CA GLY A 529 -31.43 -32.86 3.31
C GLY A 529 -32.13 -31.82 4.19
N SER A 530 -31.48 -31.35 5.27
CA SER A 530 -32.03 -30.29 6.12
C SER A 530 -31.81 -28.91 5.50
N ALA A 531 -32.84 -28.07 5.58
CA ALA A 531 -32.76 -26.68 5.17
C ALA A 531 -31.91 -25.88 6.17
N ILE A 532 -31.03 -25.01 5.66
CA ILE A 532 -30.26 -24.11 6.52
C ILE A 532 -31.10 -22.87 6.82
N THR A 533 -31.58 -22.79 8.07
CA THR A 533 -32.32 -21.64 8.62
C THR A 533 -31.41 -20.42 8.78
N GLU A 534 -31.99 -19.23 8.94
CA GLU A 534 -31.19 -18.01 9.17
C GLU A 534 -30.41 -18.05 10.49
N ASP A 535 -30.96 -18.71 11.51
CA ASP A 535 -30.28 -18.91 12.80
C ASP A 535 -28.97 -19.70 12.60
N ASN A 536 -29.00 -20.77 11.81
CA ASN A 536 -27.82 -21.60 11.52
C ASN A 536 -26.76 -20.85 10.68
N ARG A 537 -27.16 -19.84 9.89
CA ARG A 537 -26.21 -19.01 9.12
C ARG A 537 -25.42 -18.05 9.99
N SER A 538 -26.00 -17.64 11.12
CA SER A 538 -25.35 -16.76 12.08
C SER A 538 -24.35 -17.52 12.97
N GLN A 539 -24.56 -18.84 13.11
CA GLN A 539 -23.67 -19.72 13.86
C GLN A 539 -22.48 -20.16 12.99
N SER A 540 -21.34 -20.42 13.63
CA SER A 540 -20.07 -20.79 13.00
C SER A 540 -20.10 -22.12 12.24
N ASP A 541 -21.22 -22.83 12.26
CA ASP A 541 -21.31 -24.24 11.89
C ASP A 541 -21.84 -24.43 10.46
N THR A 542 -21.93 -23.33 9.69
CA THR A 542 -22.31 -23.35 8.28
C THR A 542 -21.33 -22.60 7.40
N VAL A 543 -21.23 -23.00 6.13
CA VAL A 543 -20.37 -22.38 5.12
C VAL A 543 -21.11 -22.12 3.81
N SER A 544 -20.83 -20.98 3.17
CA SER A 544 -21.36 -20.67 1.85
C SER A 544 -20.40 -21.08 0.71
N CYS A 545 -20.91 -21.68 -0.35
CA CYS A 545 -20.18 -21.95 -1.59
C CYS A 545 -19.91 -20.63 -2.35
N SER A 546 -18.65 -20.37 -2.69
CA SER A 546 -18.21 -19.13 -3.36
C SER A 546 -18.62 -19.04 -4.84
N ASN A 547 -19.12 -20.13 -5.44
CA ASN A 547 -19.48 -20.14 -6.84
C ASN A 547 -20.83 -19.45 -7.08
N ARG A 548 -20.85 -18.39 -7.88
CA ARG A 548 -22.08 -17.65 -8.22
C ARG A 548 -23.07 -18.58 -8.94
N GLY A 549 -24.29 -18.66 -8.40
CA GLY A 549 -25.32 -19.56 -8.91
C GLY A 549 -25.17 -21.01 -8.47
N CYS A 550 -24.44 -21.28 -7.38
CA CYS A 550 -24.54 -22.57 -6.69
C CYS A 550 -25.99 -22.78 -6.23
N GLU A 551 -26.56 -23.94 -6.55
CA GLU A 551 -27.94 -24.30 -6.19
C GLU A 551 -28.10 -24.27 -4.67
N THR A 552 -27.33 -25.05 -3.91
CA THR A 552 -27.46 -25.18 -2.45
C THR A 552 -27.07 -23.93 -1.64
N VAL A 553 -26.11 -23.13 -2.14
CA VAL A 553 -25.49 -21.95 -1.49
C VAL A 553 -24.81 -22.21 -0.13
N TRP A 554 -25.45 -22.86 0.85
CA TRP A 554 -24.96 -23.05 2.22
C TRP A 554 -24.91 -24.52 2.63
N PHE A 555 -23.92 -24.91 3.44
CA PHE A 555 -23.70 -26.27 3.92
C PHE A 555 -23.35 -26.27 5.41
N HIS A 556 -23.83 -27.25 6.18
CA HIS A 556 -23.34 -27.49 7.55
C HIS A 556 -21.90 -28.03 7.48
N LEU A 557 -21.03 -27.56 8.36
CA LEU A 557 -19.64 -28.03 8.47
C LEU A 557 -19.57 -29.53 8.78
N GLU A 558 -20.45 -30.00 9.68
CA GLU A 558 -20.58 -31.41 10.04
C GLU A 558 -20.92 -32.30 8.82
N CYS A 559 -21.83 -31.83 7.95
CA CYS A 559 -22.20 -32.54 6.73
C CYS A 559 -21.06 -32.62 5.70
N LEU A 560 -20.09 -31.72 5.81
CA LEU A 560 -18.89 -31.72 4.98
C LEU A 560 -17.76 -32.53 5.62
N GLN A 561 -17.91 -32.99 6.87
CA GLN A 561 -16.89 -33.66 7.67
C GLN A 561 -15.58 -32.84 7.73
N VAL A 562 -15.72 -31.52 7.89
CA VAL A 562 -14.59 -30.60 8.01
C VAL A 562 -14.81 -29.66 9.19
N ASP A 563 -13.76 -29.44 9.97
CA ASP A 563 -13.80 -28.54 11.12
C ASP A 563 -13.69 -27.06 10.71
N TYR A 564 -13.12 -26.80 9.52
CA TYR A 564 -13.00 -25.47 8.95
C TYR A 564 -13.07 -25.53 7.43
N VAL A 565 -13.43 -24.41 6.82
CA VAL A 565 -13.54 -24.31 5.36
C VAL A 565 -12.79 -23.06 4.88
N PRO A 566 -11.87 -23.18 3.91
CA PRO A 566 -11.05 -22.06 3.47
C PRO A 566 -11.88 -20.96 2.77
N VAL A 567 -11.39 -19.72 2.83
CA VAL A 567 -11.99 -18.58 2.12
C VAL A 567 -12.06 -18.90 0.62
N GLY A 568 -13.24 -18.73 0.03
CA GLY A 568 -13.47 -19.03 -1.37
C GLY A 568 -13.76 -20.51 -1.68
N TRP A 569 -14.00 -21.34 -0.66
CA TRP A 569 -14.41 -22.73 -0.84
C TRP A 569 -15.59 -22.89 -1.79
N ARG A 570 -15.58 -23.99 -2.54
CA ARG A 570 -16.63 -24.37 -3.49
C ARG A 570 -17.07 -25.79 -3.16
N CYS A 571 -18.37 -26.02 -3.18
CA CYS A 571 -18.90 -27.36 -3.01
C CYS A 571 -18.45 -28.29 -4.15
N ASN A 572 -18.43 -29.59 -3.88
CA ASN A 572 -17.96 -30.62 -4.81
C ASN A 572 -18.62 -30.53 -6.20
N ALA A 573 -19.90 -30.16 -6.25
CA ALA A 573 -20.62 -29.96 -7.51
C ALA A 573 -20.08 -28.77 -8.32
N CYS A 574 -19.72 -27.67 -7.65
CA CYS A 574 -19.18 -26.47 -8.30
C CYS A 574 -17.71 -26.64 -8.69
N THR A 575 -16.93 -27.43 -7.94
CA THR A 575 -15.53 -27.73 -8.25
C THR A 575 -15.41 -28.59 -9.51
N LYS A 576 -16.27 -29.62 -9.66
CA LYS A 576 -16.27 -30.51 -10.83
C LYS A 576 -16.65 -29.83 -12.16
N LYS A 577 -17.46 -28.76 -12.13
CA LYS A 577 -17.89 -28.04 -13.37
C LYS A 577 -16.76 -27.28 -14.07
N ARG A 578 -15.63 -27.01 -13.39
CA ARG A 578 -14.54 -26.20 -13.97
C ARG A 578 -13.63 -26.98 -14.91
N GLY A 579 -13.61 -28.31 -14.83
CA GLY A 579 -12.76 -29.18 -15.67
C GLY A 579 -13.38 -29.60 -17.01
N ARG A 580 -14.52 -29.01 -17.42
CA ARG A 580 -15.23 -29.36 -18.68
C ARG A 580 -15.39 -28.19 -19.65
N TYR A 581 -14.51 -27.19 -19.57
CA TYR A 581 -14.46 -26.07 -20.50
C TYR A 581 -13.15 -26.04 -21.26
#